data_AF-A0A3D2ESF6-F1
#
_entry.id   AF-A0A3D2ESF6-F1
#
_cell.length_a   1.000
_cell.length_b   1.000
_cell.length_c   1.000
_cell.angle_alpha   90.00
_cell.angle_beta   90.00
_cell.angle_gamma   90.00
#
_symmetry.space_group_name_H-M   'P 1'
#
loop_
_entity.id
_entity.type
_entity.pdbx_description
1 polymer ?
#
loop_
_entity_poly.entity_id
_entity_poly.type
_entity_poly.pdbx_seq_one_letter_code
_entity_poly.pdbx_strand_id
1 'polypeptide(L)'
;RQQYYFHNFLPSQPNLNLSNPVVLDAMIDTCRFWLDKGVDGFRLDAIHTAKLDNDWTDNRPRPRTDGIRPEREFDYQAQDSAQLNQPSIQILSARLRELVDGYGDRFLMGELDGEDAVAVSKTFTEPGRLHSTYNFN
;
A
#
# COMPACT_ATOMS: atom_id res chain seq x y z
N ARG A 1 -19.90 17.00 9.34
CA ARG A 1 -20.00 15.88 8.38
C ARG A 1 -20.83 14.71 8.91
N GLN A 2 -20.91 14.45 10.23
CA GLN A 2 -21.69 13.32 10.79
C GLN A 2 -21.38 11.99 10.10
N GLN A 3 -20.10 11.76 9.80
CA GLN A 3 -19.58 10.61 9.08
C GLN A 3 -18.24 10.23 9.70
N TYR A 4 -17.91 8.93 9.64
CA TYR A 4 -16.57 8.45 9.92
C TYR A 4 -15.63 8.75 8.74
N TYR A 5 -14.33 8.76 9.01
CA TYR A 5 -13.28 8.71 7.99
C TYR A 5 -12.35 7.54 8.30
N PHE A 6 -11.77 6.97 7.25
CA PHE A 6 -10.88 5.82 7.38
C PHE A 6 -9.45 6.27 7.72
N HIS A 7 -8.83 5.60 8.69
CA HIS A 7 -7.41 5.73 9.01
C HIS A 7 -6.88 4.37 9.49
N ASN A 8 -5.79 3.90 8.88
CA ASN A 8 -5.05 2.70 9.34
C ASN A 8 -4.20 3.01 10.59
N PHE A 9 -3.67 4.23 10.64
CA PHE A 9 -2.71 4.66 11.65
C PHE A 9 -3.33 5.67 12.62
N LEU A 10 -2.65 6.77 12.92
CA LEU A 10 -3.13 7.76 13.86
C LEU A 10 -4.40 8.45 13.34
N PRO A 11 -5.29 8.94 14.22
CA PRO A 11 -6.46 9.73 13.81
C PRO A 11 -6.10 10.97 12.98
N SER A 12 -4.91 11.54 13.18
CA SER A 12 -4.39 12.68 12.40
C SER A 12 -3.84 12.30 11.03
N GLN A 13 -3.83 11.02 10.67
CA GLN A 13 -3.36 10.47 9.39
C GLN A 13 -4.54 9.84 8.61
N PRO A 14 -5.50 10.65 8.12
CA PRO A 14 -6.61 10.12 7.33
C PRO A 14 -6.08 9.48 6.04
N ASN A 15 -6.52 8.26 5.74
CA ASN A 15 -6.15 7.61 4.49
C ASN A 15 -6.80 8.34 3.31
N LEU A 16 -6.01 8.54 2.25
CA LEU A 16 -6.52 9.05 0.98
C LEU A 16 -7.38 8.00 0.29
N ASN A 17 -8.49 8.44 -0.30
CA ASN A 17 -9.29 7.62 -1.21
C ASN A 17 -8.68 7.68 -2.61
N LEU A 18 -7.82 6.71 -2.95
CA LEU A 18 -7.16 6.62 -4.25
C LEU A 18 -8.04 5.95 -5.32
N SER A 19 -9.24 5.47 -4.96
CA SER A 19 -10.25 5.09 -5.95
C SER A 19 -10.81 6.33 -6.67
N ASN A 20 -10.64 7.52 -6.10
CA ASN A 20 -10.97 8.76 -6.77
C ASN A 20 -9.84 9.10 -7.76
N PRO A 21 -10.10 9.15 -9.08
CA PRO A 21 -9.06 9.38 -10.07
C PRO A 21 -8.33 10.71 -9.86
N VAL A 22 -9.02 11.75 -9.39
CA VAL A 22 -8.40 13.07 -9.11
C VAL A 22 -7.37 12.97 -7.99
N VAL A 23 -7.62 12.15 -6.96
CA VAL A 23 -6.69 11.95 -5.84
C VAL A 23 -5.52 11.08 -6.27
N LEU A 24 -5.78 10.04 -7.07
CA LEU A 24 -4.74 9.20 -7.64
C LEU A 24 -3.80 10.02 -8.54
N ASP A 25 -4.36 10.84 -9.45
CA ASP A 25 -3.56 11.67 -10.34
C ASP A 25 -2.75 12.71 -9.54
N ALA A 26 -3.33 13.32 -8.52
CA ALA A 26 -2.60 14.22 -7.62
C ALA A 26 -1.45 13.52 -6.86
N MET A 27 -1.61 12.25 -6.49
CA MET A 27 -0.52 11.45 -5.91
C MET A 27 0.61 11.24 -6.91
N ILE A 28 0.29 10.87 -8.15
CA ILE A 28 1.27 10.69 -9.23
C ILE A 28 1.98 12.01 -9.56
N ASP A 29 1.25 13.13 -9.62
CA ASP A 29 1.83 14.46 -9.86
C ASP A 29 2.74 14.92 -8.71
N THR A 30 2.43 14.52 -7.47
CA THR A 30 3.32 14.76 -6.32
C THR A 30 4.65 14.03 -6.50
N CYS A 31 4.64 12.77 -6.95
CA CYS A 31 5.86 12.04 -7.29
C CYS A 31 6.60 12.70 -8.46
N ARG A 32 5.87 13.12 -9.52
CA ARG A 32 6.43 13.83 -10.67
C ARG A 32 7.19 15.08 -10.27
N PHE A 33 6.60 15.90 -9.39
CA PHE A 33 7.23 17.11 -8.88
C PHE A 33 8.63 16.86 -8.28
N TRP A 34 8.80 15.77 -7.54
CA TRP A 34 10.10 15.41 -6.97
C TRP A 34 11.06 14.83 -8.02
N LEU A 35 10.56 14.03 -8.97
CA LEU A 35 11.36 13.53 -10.09
C LEU A 35 11.89 14.67 -10.98
N ASP A 36 11.08 15.69 -11.23
CA ASP A 36 11.49 16.91 -11.96
C ASP A 36 12.60 17.69 -11.23
N LYS A 37 12.75 17.48 -9.92
CA LYS A 37 13.84 18.03 -9.11
C LYS A 37 15.10 17.14 -9.08
N GLY A 38 15.06 15.98 -9.74
CA GLY A 38 16.20 15.10 -9.89
C GLY A 38 16.41 14.10 -8.75
N VAL A 39 15.36 13.74 -7.99
CA VAL A 39 15.48 12.58 -7.08
C VAL A 39 15.63 11.28 -7.88
N ASP A 40 16.45 10.37 -7.39
CA ASP A 40 16.74 9.09 -8.07
C ASP A 40 15.67 8.01 -7.85
N GLY A 41 14.62 8.31 -7.07
CA GLY A 41 13.58 7.33 -6.77
C GLY A 41 12.84 7.59 -5.46
N PHE A 42 12.06 6.59 -5.05
CA PHE A 42 11.24 6.66 -3.84
C PHE A 42 11.31 5.38 -3.02
N ARG A 43 11.39 5.55 -1.71
CA ARG A 43 10.90 4.56 -0.75
C ARG A 43 9.42 4.88 -0.49
N LEU A 44 8.54 3.95 -0.83
CA LEU A 44 7.09 4.08 -0.73
C LEU A 44 6.65 3.53 0.63
N ASP A 45 6.35 4.45 1.54
CA ASP A 45 5.87 4.17 2.89
C ASP A 45 4.55 3.38 2.86
N ALA A 46 4.49 2.31 3.65
CA ALA A 46 3.28 1.52 3.92
C ALA A 46 2.37 1.30 2.69
N ILE A 47 2.92 1.05 1.50
CA ILE A 47 2.13 1.03 0.24
C ILE A 47 1.05 -0.06 0.24
N HIS A 48 1.28 -1.14 1.00
CA HIS A 48 0.31 -2.20 1.23
C HIS A 48 -1.01 -1.72 1.91
N THR A 49 -1.05 -0.50 2.43
CA THR A 49 -2.23 0.09 3.09
C THR A 49 -3.07 0.99 2.18
N ALA A 50 -2.64 1.21 0.93
CA ALA A 50 -3.33 2.09 -0.01
C ALA A 50 -4.76 1.61 -0.31
N LYS A 51 -5.73 2.55 -0.39
CA LYS A 51 -7.14 2.22 -0.67
C LYS A 51 -7.56 2.69 -2.05
N LEU A 52 -7.65 1.72 -2.98
CA LEU A 52 -8.12 1.90 -4.35
C LEU A 52 -9.46 1.18 -4.61
N ASP A 53 -10.02 0.55 -3.58
CA ASP A 53 -11.35 -0.07 -3.53
C ASP A 53 -12.15 0.46 -2.33
N ASN A 54 -13.48 0.31 -2.40
CA ASN A 54 -14.43 0.79 -1.39
C ASN A 54 -15.51 -0.26 -1.09
N ASP A 55 -15.16 -1.54 -1.07
CA ASP A 55 -16.10 -2.61 -0.72
C ASP A 55 -16.37 -2.69 0.80
N TRP A 56 -15.47 -2.14 1.63
CA TRP A 56 -15.56 -2.04 3.09
C TRP A 56 -15.93 -3.37 3.77
N THR A 57 -15.45 -4.47 3.20
CA THR A 57 -15.67 -5.82 3.72
C THR A 57 -14.95 -6.01 5.05
N ASP A 58 -15.57 -6.72 5.99
CA ASP A 58 -14.94 -7.08 7.25
C ASP A 58 -13.75 -8.03 7.01
N ASN A 59 -12.64 -7.79 7.72
CA ASN A 59 -11.55 -8.75 7.76
C ASN A 59 -12.02 -10.07 8.39
N ARG A 60 -11.53 -11.19 7.86
CA ARG A 60 -11.72 -12.49 8.49
C ARG A 60 -10.98 -12.57 9.82
N PRO A 61 -11.45 -13.36 10.80
CA PRO A 61 -10.68 -13.62 12.00
C PRO A 61 -9.41 -14.40 11.64
N ARG A 62 -8.27 -14.05 12.26
CA ARG A 62 -7.03 -14.82 12.11
C ARG A 62 -7.19 -16.16 12.84
N PRO A 63 -6.78 -17.30 12.23
CA PRO A 63 -6.76 -18.58 12.92
C PRO A 63 -5.97 -18.49 14.22
N ARG A 64 -6.54 -18.99 15.32
CA ARG A 64 -5.90 -18.93 16.64
C ARG A 64 -5.03 -20.16 16.86
N THR A 65 -3.81 -19.95 17.33
CA THR A 65 -3.03 -21.00 17.97
C THR A 65 -3.36 -21.02 19.46
N ASP A 66 -3.74 -22.18 19.98
CA ASP A 66 -4.11 -22.31 21.39
C ASP A 66 -2.96 -21.87 22.31
N GLY A 67 -3.30 -21.11 23.35
CA GLY A 67 -2.34 -20.59 24.33
C GLY A 67 -1.55 -19.35 23.90
N ILE A 68 -1.62 -18.94 22.63
CA ILE A 68 -0.95 -17.72 22.14
C ILE A 68 -1.99 -16.61 21.97
N ARG A 69 -1.82 -15.52 22.71
CA ARG A 69 -2.63 -14.31 22.57
C ARG A 69 -1.86 -13.30 21.74
N PRO A 70 -2.44 -12.74 20.66
CA PRO A 70 -1.81 -11.62 19.96
C PRO A 70 -1.61 -10.41 20.88
N GLU A 71 -0.50 -9.70 20.67
CA GLU A 71 -0.14 -8.55 21.51
C GLU A 71 -1.04 -7.34 21.28
N ARG A 72 -1.49 -7.14 20.04
CA ARG A 72 -2.34 -6.02 19.62
C ARG A 72 -3.70 -6.56 19.18
N GLU A 73 -4.75 -5.80 19.40
CA GLU A 73 -6.10 -6.11 18.89
C GLU A 73 -6.13 -6.22 17.37
N PHE A 74 -5.26 -5.45 16.69
CA PHE A 74 -5.06 -5.51 15.25
C PHE A 74 -4.70 -6.93 14.77
N ASP A 75 -3.91 -7.68 15.55
CA ASP A 75 -3.36 -8.98 15.17
C ASP A 75 -4.36 -10.14 15.34
N TYR A 76 -5.59 -9.86 15.78
CA TYR A 76 -6.68 -10.82 15.82
C TYR A 76 -7.36 -11.04 14.46
N GLN A 77 -7.03 -10.22 13.47
CA GLN A 77 -7.66 -10.22 12.16
C GLN A 77 -6.67 -10.70 11.10
N ALA A 78 -7.19 -11.34 10.06
CA ALA A 78 -6.46 -11.66 8.85
C ALA A 78 -6.53 -10.44 7.93
N GLN A 79 -5.56 -9.52 8.02
CA GLN A 79 -5.68 -8.19 7.43
C GLN A 79 -5.60 -8.20 5.91
N ASP A 80 -4.89 -9.16 5.33
CA ASP A 80 -4.78 -9.31 3.87
C ASP A 80 -6.12 -9.76 3.25
N SER A 81 -7.08 -10.21 4.06
CA SER A 81 -8.38 -10.68 3.57
C SER A 81 -9.30 -9.59 3.03
N ALA A 82 -9.14 -8.33 3.49
CA ALA A 82 -9.96 -7.20 3.03
C ALA A 82 -9.32 -5.80 3.23
N GLN A 83 -8.31 -5.66 4.09
CA GLN A 83 -7.78 -4.36 4.48
C GLN A 83 -6.43 -4.02 3.83
N LEU A 84 -5.46 -4.92 3.95
CA LEU A 84 -4.09 -4.75 3.45
C LEU A 84 -3.87 -5.52 2.15
N ASN A 85 -2.83 -5.17 1.39
CA ASN A 85 -2.36 -5.91 0.22
C ASN A 85 -3.43 -6.18 -0.85
N GLN A 86 -4.44 -5.32 -0.94
CA GLN A 86 -5.56 -5.51 -1.86
C GLN A 86 -5.09 -5.44 -3.33
N PRO A 87 -5.62 -6.28 -4.24
CA PRO A 87 -5.17 -6.33 -5.63
C PRO A 87 -5.28 -4.99 -6.37
N SER A 88 -6.26 -4.16 -5.99
CA SER A 88 -6.48 -2.82 -6.56
C SER A 88 -5.25 -1.90 -6.40
N ILE A 89 -4.44 -2.10 -5.37
CA ILE A 89 -3.21 -1.32 -5.11
C ILE A 89 -2.23 -1.42 -6.27
N GLN A 90 -2.26 -2.51 -7.03
CA GLN A 90 -1.34 -2.68 -8.15
C GLN A 90 -1.58 -1.69 -9.29
N ILE A 91 -2.75 -1.02 -9.32
CA ILE A 91 -3.00 0.13 -10.18
C ILE A 91 -2.04 1.28 -9.82
N LEU A 92 -1.88 1.58 -8.52
CA LEU A 92 -0.91 2.58 -8.06
C LEU A 92 0.52 2.15 -8.39
N SER A 93 0.89 0.89 -8.13
CA SER A 93 2.22 0.36 -8.45
C SER A 93 2.56 0.53 -9.94
N ALA A 94 1.61 0.21 -10.83
CA ALA A 94 1.80 0.34 -12.27
C ALA A 94 1.89 1.80 -12.73
N ARG A 95 1.05 2.69 -12.19
CA ARG A 95 1.09 4.14 -12.51
C ARG A 95 2.38 4.80 -12.03
N LEU A 96 2.87 4.43 -10.85
CA LEU A 96 4.18 4.89 -10.35
C LEU A 96 5.32 4.36 -11.22
N ARG A 97 5.24 3.09 -11.65
CA ARG A 97 6.23 2.50 -12.54
C ARG A 97 6.28 3.21 -13.89
N GLU A 98 5.13 3.40 -14.53
CA GLU A 98 5.02 4.14 -15.80
C GLU A 98 5.60 5.55 -15.70
N LEU A 99 5.30 6.27 -14.61
CA LEU A 99 5.88 7.59 -14.35
C LEU A 99 7.40 7.51 -14.30
N VAL A 100 7.94 6.59 -13.49
CA VAL A 100 9.36 6.46 -13.21
C VAL A 100 10.17 6.02 -14.42
N ASP A 101 9.63 5.12 -15.24
CA ASP A 101 10.26 4.67 -16.50
C ASP A 101 10.49 5.85 -17.47
N GLY A 102 9.63 6.89 -17.41
CA GLY A 102 9.79 8.11 -18.20
C GLY A 102 10.96 9.00 -17.81
N TYR A 103 11.57 8.77 -16.64
CA TYR A 103 12.74 9.53 -16.19
C TYR A 103 14.06 8.80 -16.47
N GLY A 104 14.08 7.50 -16.78
CA GLY A 104 15.30 6.71 -16.97
C GLY A 104 15.63 5.90 -15.71
N ASP A 105 16.89 5.90 -15.24
CA ASP A 105 17.37 5.04 -14.15
C ASP A 105 16.89 5.48 -12.76
N ARG A 106 15.58 5.39 -12.49
CA ARG A 106 14.96 5.76 -11.22
C ARG A 106 14.40 4.53 -10.52
N PHE A 107 14.50 4.49 -9.20
CA PHE A 107 14.20 3.30 -8.41
C PHE A 107 12.94 3.45 -7.55
N LEU A 108 12.21 2.35 -7.37
CA LEU A 108 11.00 2.29 -6.53
C LEU A 108 11.16 1.14 -5.55
N MET A 109 11.13 1.45 -4.25
CA MET A 109 11.22 0.48 -3.17
C MET A 109 9.98 0.56 -2.29
N GLY A 110 9.16 -0.49 -2.24
CA GLY A 110 7.98 -0.56 -1.38
C GLY A 110 8.28 -1.10 0.01
N GLU A 111 7.71 -0.46 1.04
CA GLU A 111 7.57 -1.06 2.37
C GLU A 111 6.28 -1.89 2.44
N LEU A 112 6.42 -3.17 2.75
CA LEU A 112 5.30 -4.09 2.85
C LEU A 112 5.26 -4.77 4.22
N ASP A 113 4.06 -4.92 4.74
CA ASP A 113 3.70 -5.85 5.80
C ASP A 113 2.58 -6.76 5.25
N GLY A 114 2.39 -7.93 5.82
CA GLY A 114 1.40 -8.91 5.34
C GLY A 114 1.57 -10.28 5.96
N GLU A 115 0.59 -11.15 5.73
CA GLU A 115 0.55 -12.50 6.31
C GLU A 115 1.61 -13.42 5.67
N ASP A 116 1.81 -13.29 4.36
CA ASP A 116 2.91 -13.93 3.62
C ASP A 116 3.75 -12.86 2.92
N ALA A 117 4.79 -12.42 3.63
CA ALA A 117 5.67 -11.35 3.17
C ALA A 117 6.33 -11.64 1.81
N VAL A 118 6.67 -12.90 1.51
CA VAL A 118 7.31 -13.27 0.24
C VAL A 118 6.29 -13.24 -0.90
N ALA A 119 5.09 -13.77 -0.69
CA ALA A 119 4.02 -13.72 -1.69
C ALA A 119 3.61 -12.27 -1.98
N VAL A 120 3.44 -11.46 -0.92
CA VAL A 120 3.14 -10.03 -1.02
C VAL A 120 4.22 -9.29 -1.80
N SER A 121 5.50 -9.47 -1.45
CA SER A 121 6.62 -8.89 -2.20
C SER A 121 6.57 -9.25 -3.69
N LYS A 122 6.32 -10.53 -4.04
CA LYS A 122 6.23 -10.96 -5.44
C LYS A 122 5.13 -10.22 -6.19
N THR A 123 3.95 -10.05 -5.60
CA THR A 123 2.84 -9.33 -6.23
C THR A 123 3.23 -7.89 -6.53
N PHE A 124 3.90 -7.19 -5.61
CA PHE A 124 4.28 -5.78 -5.82
C PHE A 124 5.46 -5.60 -6.79
N THR A 125 6.23 -6.65 -7.08
CA THR A 125 7.41 -6.60 -7.97
C THR A 125 7.23 -7.36 -9.29
N GLU A 126 5.99 -7.71 -9.69
CA GLU A 126 5.74 -8.23 -11.03
C GLU A 126 6.19 -7.22 -12.12
N PRO A 127 6.51 -7.68 -13.35
CA PRO A 127 6.90 -6.77 -14.44
C PRO A 127 5.90 -5.62 -14.62
N GLY A 128 6.40 -4.40 -14.74
CA GLY A 128 5.56 -3.19 -14.81
C GLY A 128 5.08 -2.66 -13.46
N ARG A 129 5.59 -3.18 -12.33
CA ARG A 129 5.33 -2.67 -10.98
C ARG A 129 6.63 -2.21 -10.31
N LEU A 130 6.69 -2.22 -8.96
CA LEU A 130 7.83 -1.71 -8.19
C LEU A 130 9.12 -2.47 -8.52
N HIS A 131 10.26 -1.82 -8.36
CA HIS A 131 11.56 -2.43 -8.63
C HIS A 131 11.97 -3.41 -7.53
N SER A 132 11.66 -3.07 -6.29
CA SER A 132 11.94 -3.91 -5.13
C SER A 132 11.00 -3.59 -3.98
N THR A 133 11.00 -4.47 -2.98
CA THR A 133 10.28 -4.30 -1.73
C THR A 133 11.14 -4.81 -0.59
N TYR A 134 10.89 -4.31 0.61
CA TYR A 134 11.38 -4.93 1.84
C TYR A 134 10.19 -5.23 2.76
N ASN A 135 10.39 -6.16 3.68
CA ASN A 135 9.41 -6.59 4.67
C ASN A 135 10.10 -6.78 6.03
N PHE A 136 9.32 -7.14 7.05
CA PHE A 136 9.75 -7.19 8.45
C PHE A 136 10.02 -8.62 8.98
N ASN A 137 9.97 -9.63 8.11
CA ASN A 137 10.15 -11.05 8.46
C ASN A 137 11.54 -11.60 8.09
#